data_AF-A4TU73-F1
#
_entry.id   AF-A4TU73-F1
#
_cell.length_a   1.000
_cell.length_b   1.000
_cell.length_c   1.000
_cell.angle_alpha   90.00
_cell.angle_beta   90.00
_cell.angle_gamma   90.00
#
_symmetry.space_group_name_H-M   'P 1'
#
loop_
_entity.id
_entity.type
_entity.pdbx_description
1 polymer ?
#
loop_
_entity_poly.entity_id
_entity_poly.type
_entity_poly.pdbx_seq_one_letter_code
_entity_poly.pdbx_strand_id
1 'polypeptide(L)'
;MVLGVLAGLGAKVPDSAWLEVLSLPAGGPNPGLFALMQGAALDARLGGTLLAGLSTMGDVPLDRVDPMTLSEVISALAVVGLAEDARQLALEALLANGI
;
A
#
# COMPACT_ATOMS: atom_id res chain seq x y z
N MET A 1 -8.26 0.14 8.13
CA MET A 1 -8.35 0.63 6.77
C MET A 1 -9.04 2.00 6.50
N VAL A 2 -9.62 2.73 7.47
CA VAL A 2 -10.49 3.88 7.13
C VAL A 2 -9.81 5.27 7.13
N LEU A 3 -8.77 5.49 7.93
CA LEU A 3 -8.03 6.72 8.13
C LEU A 3 -6.61 7.09 7.62
N GLY A 4 -5.63 6.21 7.33
CA GLY A 4 -4.43 6.52 6.58
C GLY A 4 -4.82 7.33 5.37
N VAL A 5 -5.91 6.98 4.69
CA VAL A 5 -6.45 7.79 3.60
C VAL A 5 -6.84 9.20 4.02
N LEU A 6 -7.68 9.38 5.06
CA LEU A 6 -8.02 10.75 5.44
C LEU A 6 -6.74 11.51 5.83
N ALA A 7 -5.80 10.79 6.42
CA ALA A 7 -4.44 11.20 6.68
C ALA A 7 -3.55 11.51 5.45
N GLY A 8 -3.94 11.30 4.19
CA GLY A 8 -3.20 11.81 3.01
C GLY A 8 -3.93 12.83 2.12
N LEU A 9 -5.24 13.02 2.30
CA LEU A 9 -6.02 14.10 1.65
C LEU A 9 -6.24 15.34 2.54
N GLY A 10 -5.76 15.31 3.79
CA GLY A 10 -5.85 16.45 4.70
C GLY A 10 -7.15 16.56 5.49
N ALA A 11 -8.05 15.58 5.40
CA ALA A 11 -9.26 15.51 6.22
C ALA A 11 -9.12 14.46 7.35
N LYS A 12 -10.05 14.40 8.32
CA LYS A 12 -9.94 13.57 9.55
C LYS A 12 -10.87 12.34 9.56
N VAL A 13 -10.36 11.10 9.40
CA VAL A 13 -11.15 9.86 9.72
C VAL A 13 -10.65 9.40 11.11
N PRO A 14 -11.52 8.89 12.00
CA PRO A 14 -11.17 8.35 13.35
C PRO A 14 -10.73 6.86 13.46
N ASP A 15 -9.76 6.54 14.36
CA ASP A 15 -8.82 5.37 14.32
C ASP A 15 -9.40 3.98 14.52
N SER A 16 -10.51 3.91 15.21
CA SER A 16 -11.22 2.68 15.52
C SER A 16 -11.72 1.93 14.28
N ALA A 17 -12.00 2.66 13.20
CA ALA A 17 -12.37 2.09 11.91
C ALA A 17 -11.17 1.50 11.13
N TRP A 18 -9.91 1.72 11.57
CA TRP A 18 -8.80 0.90 11.03
C TRP A 18 -8.73 -0.50 11.62
N LEU A 19 -9.05 -0.59 12.91
CA LEU A 19 -8.61 -1.65 13.80
C LEU A 19 -9.63 -2.76 14.01
N GLU A 20 -10.89 -2.58 13.65
CA GLU A 20 -11.84 -3.71 13.50
C GLU A 20 -11.53 -4.58 12.25
N VAL A 21 -10.74 -4.06 11.31
CA VAL A 21 -10.54 -4.62 9.98
C VAL A 21 -9.28 -5.49 9.87
N LEU A 22 -8.27 -5.24 10.70
CA LEU A 22 -7.00 -5.98 10.66
C LEU A 22 -7.06 -7.19 11.60
N SER A 23 -7.87 -8.20 11.24
CA SER A 23 -7.73 -9.56 11.76
C SER A 23 -6.73 -10.32 10.88
N LEU A 24 -5.59 -10.73 11.44
CA LEU A 24 -4.41 -11.16 10.70
C LEU A 24 -4.13 -12.67 10.84
N PRO A 25 -4.36 -13.47 9.79
CA PRO A 25 -3.69 -14.76 9.60
C PRO A 25 -2.56 -14.65 8.56
N ALA A 26 -1.49 -15.41 8.80
CA ALA A 26 -0.23 -15.34 8.07
C ALA A 26 -0.29 -16.00 6.68
N GLY A 27 0.28 -15.33 5.66
CA GLY A 27 0.96 -16.02 4.55
C GLY A 27 0.43 -15.88 3.12
N GLY A 28 -0.36 -14.87 2.76
CA GLY A 28 -0.74 -14.68 1.34
C GLY A 28 -1.32 -13.30 1.01
N PRO A 29 -1.38 -12.93 -0.30
CA PRO A 29 -1.91 -11.65 -0.75
C PRO A 29 -3.37 -11.51 -0.29
N ASN A 30 -3.67 -10.40 0.40
CA ASN A 30 -4.98 -10.15 0.99
C ASN A 30 -5.84 -9.34 -0.01
N PRO A 31 -6.82 -9.96 -0.69
CA PRO A 31 -7.59 -9.28 -1.73
C PRO A 31 -8.38 -8.08 -1.20
N GLY A 32 -8.71 -8.05 0.10
CA GLY A 32 -9.38 -6.92 0.75
C GLY A 32 -8.47 -5.70 0.92
N LEU A 33 -7.19 -5.92 1.22
CA LEU A 33 -6.20 -4.83 1.27
C LEU A 33 -5.90 -4.29 -0.13
N PHE A 34 -5.83 -5.18 -1.12
CA PHE A 34 -5.65 -4.83 -2.51
C PHE A 34 -6.80 -3.97 -3.05
N ALA A 35 -8.04 -4.39 -2.83
CA ALA A 35 -9.23 -3.62 -3.21
C ALA A 35 -9.27 -2.25 -2.52
N LEU A 36 -8.82 -2.18 -1.26
CA LEU A 36 -8.78 -0.90 -0.54
C LEU A 36 -7.67 0.02 -1.06
N MET A 37 -6.52 -0.52 -1.43
CA MET A 37 -5.44 0.22 -2.06
C MET A 37 -5.87 0.81 -3.40
N GLN A 38 -6.46 -0.01 -4.28
CA GLN A 38 -6.94 0.46 -5.58
C GLN A 38 -8.05 1.50 -5.43
N GLY A 39 -9.03 1.26 -4.55
CA GLY A 39 -10.10 2.21 -4.28
C GLY A 39 -9.58 3.55 -3.73
N ALA A 40 -8.62 3.52 -2.81
CA ALA A 40 -7.97 4.73 -2.31
C ALA A 40 -7.13 5.42 -3.40
N ALA A 41 -6.44 4.68 -4.26
CA ALA A 41 -5.64 5.26 -5.34
C ALA A 41 -6.52 5.99 -6.37
N LEU A 42 -7.59 5.33 -6.84
CA LEU A 42 -8.54 5.89 -7.80
C LEU A 42 -9.24 7.16 -7.26
N ASP A 43 -9.48 7.24 -5.94
CA ASP A 43 -10.04 8.41 -5.26
C ASP A 43 -8.99 9.52 -4.96
N ALA A 44 -7.75 9.40 -5.46
CA ALA A 44 -6.60 10.26 -5.12
C ALA A 44 -6.33 10.37 -3.61
N ARG A 45 -6.67 9.31 -2.88
CA ARG A 45 -6.74 9.23 -1.42
C ARG A 45 -5.40 8.77 -0.83
N LEU A 46 -4.38 9.63 -0.95
CA LEU A 46 -2.96 9.36 -0.67
C LEU A 46 -2.71 8.40 0.49
N GLY A 47 -3.14 8.74 1.70
CA GLY A 47 -2.50 8.14 2.87
C GLY A 47 -2.99 6.72 3.15
N GLY A 48 -4.03 6.25 2.46
CA GLY A 48 -4.48 4.87 2.62
C GLY A 48 -4.47 4.10 1.32
N THR A 49 -4.12 4.74 0.21
CA THR A 49 -3.27 4.08 -0.77
C THR A 49 -1.97 3.63 -0.12
N LEU A 50 -1.29 4.54 0.60
CA LEU A 50 -0.07 4.24 1.36
C LEU A 50 -0.31 3.13 2.39
N LEU A 51 -1.28 3.32 3.29
CA LEU A 51 -1.50 2.35 4.36
C LEU A 51 -1.97 0.99 3.84
N ALA A 52 -2.78 0.92 2.78
CA ALA A 52 -3.14 -0.34 2.16
C ALA A 52 -1.96 -0.99 1.46
N GLY A 53 -1.15 -0.23 0.72
CA GLY A 53 0.01 -0.77 0.01
C GLY A 53 1.05 -1.34 0.96
N LEU A 54 1.39 -0.60 2.03
CA LEU A 54 2.28 -1.07 3.09
C LEU A 54 1.72 -2.31 3.80
N SER A 55 0.41 -2.31 4.10
CA SER A 55 -0.24 -3.47 4.72
C SER A 55 -0.26 -4.70 3.81
N THR A 56 -0.31 -4.50 2.48
CA THR A 56 -0.34 -5.60 1.49
C THR A 56 1.05 -6.20 1.30
N MET A 57 2.10 -5.39 1.32
CA MET A 57 3.49 -5.89 1.33
C MET A 57 3.82 -6.58 2.66
N GLY A 58 3.26 -6.09 3.77
CA GLY A 58 3.54 -6.61 5.10
C GLY A 58 4.98 -6.34 5.53
N ASP A 59 5.42 -7.00 6.61
CA ASP A 59 6.78 -6.88 7.14
C ASP A 59 7.67 -7.99 6.56
N VAL A 60 7.87 -7.95 5.24
CA VAL A 60 8.80 -8.85 4.54
C VAL A 60 9.77 -8.02 3.70
N PRO A 61 11.03 -8.46 3.56
CA PRO A 61 11.98 -7.75 2.71
C PRO A 61 11.55 -7.81 1.23
N LEU A 62 11.94 -6.79 0.46
CA LEU A 62 11.47 -6.57 -0.92
C LEU A 62 11.80 -7.73 -1.90
N ASP A 63 12.82 -8.52 -1.60
CA ASP A 63 13.18 -9.76 -2.32
C ASP A 63 12.20 -10.92 -2.08
N ARG A 64 11.29 -10.77 -1.11
CA ARG A 64 10.27 -11.76 -0.74
C ARG A 64 8.84 -11.26 -0.92
N VAL A 65 8.66 -9.99 -1.30
CA VAL A 65 7.34 -9.46 -1.67
C VAL A 65 6.94 -10.10 -3.01
N ASP A 66 5.69 -10.55 -3.10
CA ASP A 66 5.14 -11.04 -4.37
C ASP A 66 5.24 -9.95 -5.47
N PRO A 67 5.83 -10.23 -6.65
CA PRO A 67 6.08 -9.22 -7.67
C PRO A 67 4.83 -8.51 -8.18
N MET A 68 3.68 -9.21 -8.24
CA MET A 68 2.41 -8.62 -8.65
C MET A 68 1.93 -7.62 -7.59
N THR A 69 2.03 -7.99 -6.32
CA THR A 69 1.76 -7.10 -5.18
C THR A 69 2.63 -5.84 -5.24
N LEU A 70 3.93 -5.99 -5.45
CA LEU A 70 4.85 -4.86 -5.53
C LEU A 70 4.55 -3.93 -6.71
N SER A 71 4.30 -4.48 -7.91
CA SER A 71 3.95 -3.72 -9.12
C SER A 71 2.70 -2.85 -8.91
N GLU A 72 1.71 -3.41 -8.23
CA GLU A 72 0.45 -2.74 -7.95
C GLU A 72 0.60 -1.64 -6.89
N VAL A 73 1.44 -1.86 -5.87
CA VAL A 73 1.78 -0.82 -4.89
C VAL A 73 2.51 0.35 -5.56
N ILE A 74 3.51 0.08 -6.39
CA ILE A 74 4.25 1.12 -7.14
C ILE A 74 3.29 1.93 -8.02
N SER A 75 2.41 1.24 -8.75
CA SER A 75 1.43 1.89 -9.62
C SER A 75 0.44 2.76 -8.84
N ALA A 76 -0.05 2.26 -7.71
CA ALA A 76 -0.98 2.98 -6.84
C ALA A 76 -0.33 4.23 -6.22
N LEU A 77 0.94 4.15 -5.81
CA LEU A 77 1.70 5.29 -5.29
C LEU A 77 1.88 6.39 -6.35
N ALA A 78 2.20 6.02 -7.59
CA ALA A 78 2.32 6.98 -8.68
C ALA A 78 1.00 7.73 -8.95
N VAL A 79 -0.14 7.03 -8.87
CA VAL A 79 -1.48 7.62 -9.06
C VAL A 79 -1.81 8.68 -8.01
N VAL A 80 -1.34 8.54 -6.77
CA VAL A 80 -1.60 9.51 -5.68
C VAL A 80 -0.52 10.59 -5.53
N GLY A 81 0.28 10.81 -6.57
CA GLY A 81 1.28 11.88 -6.60
C GLY A 81 2.64 11.52 -6.00
N LEU A 82 2.89 10.25 -5.67
CA LEU A 82 4.17 9.75 -5.15
C LEU A 82 5.00 9.04 -6.22
N ALA A 83 5.03 9.57 -7.44
CA ALA A 83 5.74 8.96 -8.57
C ALA A 83 7.26 8.85 -8.37
N GLU A 84 7.85 9.75 -7.57
CA GLU A 84 9.27 9.68 -7.21
C GLU A 84 9.54 8.52 -6.25
N ASP A 85 8.77 8.44 -5.16
CA ASP A 85 8.89 7.36 -4.17
C ASP A 85 8.58 6.00 -4.80
N ALA A 86 7.60 5.93 -5.70
CA ALA A 86 7.29 4.73 -6.46
C ALA A 86 8.48 4.26 -7.32
N ARG A 87 9.21 5.20 -7.93
CA ARG A 87 10.42 4.88 -8.71
C ARG A 87 11.57 4.43 -7.81
N GLN A 88 11.75 5.09 -6.67
CA GLN A 88 12.75 4.69 -5.69
C GLN A 88 12.47 3.27 -5.17
N LEU A 89 11.23 2.98 -4.81
CA LEU A 89 10.81 1.64 -4.38
C LEU A 89 11.05 0.58 -5.46
N ALA A 90 10.78 0.90 -6.73
CA ALA A 90 11.07 0.01 -7.85
C ALA A 90 12.57 -0.30 -7.96
N LEU A 91 13.43 0.71 -7.81
CA LEU A 91 14.89 0.54 -7.83
C LEU A 91 15.38 -0.29 -6.63
N GLU A 92 14.89 0.00 -5.43
CA GLU A 92 15.23 -0.76 -4.22
C GLU A 92 14.83 -2.23 -4.34
N ALA A 93 13.67 -2.52 -4.94
CA ALA A 93 13.24 -3.88 -5.18
C ALA A 93 14.07 -4.60 -6.25
N LEU A 94 14.47 -3.93 -7.33
CA LEU A 94 15.39 -4.50 -8.34
C LEU A 94 16.72 -4.88 -7.70
N LEU A 95 17.30 -3.95 -6.93
CA LEU A 95 18.54 -4.19 -6.19
C LEU A 95 18.41 -5.36 -5.19
N ALA A 96 17.29 -5.43 -4.46
CA ALA A 96 17.03 -6.52 -3.53
C ALA A 96 16.91 -7.89 -4.22
N ASN A 97 16.41 -7.92 -5.46
CA ASN A 97 16.30 -9.12 -6.29
C ASN A 97 17.57 -9.42 -7.11
N GLY A 98 18.62 -8.59 -7.00
CA GLY A 98 19.88 -8.78 -7.72
C GLY A 98 19.81 -8.46 -9.22
N ILE A 99 18.87 -7.60 -9.61
CA ILE A 99 18.68 -7.12 -10.99
C ILE A 99 19.31 -5.74 -11.16
#